data_AF-A0A1Q7TUD4-F1
#
_entry.id   AF-A0A1Q7TUD4-F1
#
_cell.length_a   1.000
_cell.length_b   1.000
_cell.length_c   1.000
_cell.angle_alpha   90.00
_cell.angle_beta   90.00
_cell.angle_gamma   90.00
#
_symmetry.space_group_name_H-M   'P 1'
#
loop_
_entity.id
_entity.type
_entity.pdbx_description
1 polymer ?
#
loop_
_entity_poly.entity_id
_entity_poly.type
_entity_poly.pdbx_seq_one_letter_code
_entity_poly.pdbx_strand_id
1 'polypeptide(L)'
;MRAIIDATGLPQAVSYYRMFPREPARSSEDDMTIDRIIPVHHITLEAVLDQMLAAKADREVLIVAHGEARGLIMHLSAKRSVSALKEALDLVSRVGAALARRAAIRAQSATDQASSWGALAEELKPGSVQGAFTVHEAEAWFGRWLAEQAALVTTGGVHDLEHLIHKMNAVREARFERVEVRACKLGDEALESLCNFLGAGRVCAPSVGTFYVWVQPLVARPATLARWERAFGGPARSPVYRRGAGPTAQHYDVYVPGRRNPLDGLIVPDAFDIRVWEVSRRPHHLYASRAAAGSWSYVKAWVDEHIMRLSRYQRGGFWLAGLWTFGRNSQPFAAPLDPEYREVLACSGRSATGDFPAALTPGQARA
;
A
#
# COMPACT_ATOMS: atom_id res chain seq x y z
N MET A 1 -1.32 16.94 -4.11
CA MET A 1 -1.87 15.59 -4.39
C MET A 1 -2.87 15.14 -3.32
N ARG A 2 -3.80 14.23 -3.66
CA ARG A 2 -4.71 13.57 -2.70
C ARG A 2 -4.19 12.18 -2.28
N ALA A 3 -4.32 11.88 -0.98
CA ALA A 3 -4.06 10.55 -0.42
C ALA A 3 -5.37 9.85 -0.06
N ILE A 4 -5.70 8.75 -0.75
CA ILE A 4 -6.84 7.88 -0.50
C ILE A 4 -6.38 6.76 0.44
N ILE A 5 -6.93 6.69 1.65
CA ILE A 5 -6.38 5.84 2.71
C ILE A 5 -7.44 4.86 3.21
N ASP A 6 -7.07 3.58 3.33
CA ASP A 6 -7.85 2.58 4.05
C ASP A 6 -7.90 2.92 5.55
N ALA A 7 -8.93 3.64 5.95
CA ALA A 7 -9.08 4.09 7.34
C ALA A 7 -9.49 2.96 8.28
N THR A 8 -9.98 1.83 7.76
CA THR A 8 -10.35 0.66 8.56
C THR A 8 -9.14 -0.25 8.79
N GLY A 9 -8.39 -0.56 7.73
CA GLY A 9 -7.22 -1.45 7.81
C GLY A 9 -5.93 -0.75 8.23
N LEU A 10 -5.80 0.57 7.99
CA LEU A 10 -4.60 1.37 8.28
C LEU A 10 -4.94 2.73 8.92
N PRO A 11 -5.70 2.78 10.05
CA PRO A 11 -6.05 4.06 10.70
C PRO A 11 -4.84 4.92 11.09
N GLN A 12 -3.70 4.28 11.37
CA GLN A 12 -2.44 4.96 11.66
C GLN A 12 -1.87 5.75 10.48
N ALA A 13 -2.14 5.35 9.23
CA ALA A 13 -1.71 6.08 8.05
C ALA A 13 -2.39 7.46 7.96
N VAL A 14 -3.68 7.54 8.35
CA VAL A 14 -4.40 8.82 8.42
C VAL A 14 -3.70 9.78 9.40
N SER A 15 -3.28 9.27 10.56
CA SER A 15 -2.57 10.07 11.57
C SER A 15 -1.17 10.46 11.11
N TYR A 16 -0.46 9.53 10.46
CA TYR A 16 0.85 9.75 9.87
C TYR A 16 0.81 10.89 8.85
N TYR A 17 -0.02 10.80 7.81
CA TYR A 17 -0.04 11.80 6.74
C TYR A 17 -0.59 13.16 7.17
N ARG A 18 -1.38 13.23 8.26
CA ARG A 18 -1.76 14.52 8.87
C ARG A 18 -0.55 15.26 9.42
N MET A 19 0.40 14.51 10.00
CA MET A 19 1.63 15.03 10.61
C MET A 19 2.75 15.20 9.59
N PHE A 20 2.81 14.32 8.60
CA PHE A 20 3.86 14.18 7.61
C PHE A 20 3.24 14.31 6.20
N PRO A 21 2.96 15.52 5.71
CA PRO A 21 2.18 15.76 4.49
C PRO A 21 3.02 15.64 3.21
N ARG A 22 4.08 14.83 3.22
CA ARG A 22 4.90 14.54 2.04
C ARG A 22 5.09 13.05 1.92
N GLU A 23 5.54 12.59 0.77
CA GLU A 23 5.86 11.19 0.56
C GLU A 23 6.96 11.11 -0.49
N PRO A 24 8.14 10.55 -0.15
CA PRO A 24 9.19 10.33 -1.14
C PRO A 24 8.71 9.36 -2.22
N ALA A 25 9.01 9.69 -3.47
CA ALA A 25 8.82 8.79 -4.60
C ALA A 25 10.13 8.07 -4.96
N ARG A 26 10.11 7.23 -6.00
CA ARG A 26 11.33 6.56 -6.47
C ARG A 26 12.38 7.58 -6.95
N SER A 27 11.95 8.63 -7.64
CA SER A 27 12.78 9.78 -8.02
C SER A 27 12.48 10.97 -7.09
N SER A 28 13.48 11.78 -6.77
CA SER A 28 13.29 13.00 -5.96
C SER A 28 12.48 14.08 -6.68
N GLU A 29 12.54 14.12 -8.01
CA GLU A 29 11.71 15.01 -8.84
C GLU A 29 10.22 14.67 -8.72
N ASP A 30 9.92 13.44 -8.30
CA ASP A 30 8.60 12.89 -8.18
C ASP A 30 8.03 12.97 -6.75
N ASP A 31 8.76 13.57 -5.80
CA ASP A 31 8.33 13.67 -4.41
C ASP A 31 6.97 14.35 -4.27
N MET A 32 6.12 13.76 -3.46
CA MET A 32 4.72 14.16 -3.35
C MET A 32 4.52 15.11 -2.18
N THR A 33 3.64 16.09 -2.37
CA THR A 33 3.03 16.86 -1.28
C THR A 33 1.54 16.51 -1.21
N ILE A 34 1.09 16.10 -0.02
CA ILE A 34 -0.26 15.64 0.26
C ILE A 34 -1.06 16.79 0.84
N ASP A 35 -1.93 17.36 0.01
CA ASP A 35 -2.75 18.51 0.37
C ASP A 35 -4.07 18.09 1.02
N ARG A 36 -4.55 16.89 0.66
CA ARG A 36 -5.83 16.37 1.14
C ARG A 36 -5.76 14.88 1.41
N ILE A 37 -6.23 14.51 2.60
CA ILE A 37 -6.36 13.12 3.04
C ILE A 37 -7.83 12.73 2.92
N ILE A 38 -8.08 11.60 2.25
CA ILE A 38 -9.41 11.03 2.04
C ILE A 38 -9.44 9.68 2.76
N PRO A 39 -9.85 9.66 4.04
CA PRO A 39 -10.05 8.40 4.76
C PRO A 39 -11.29 7.69 4.20
N VAL A 40 -11.12 6.46 3.73
CA VAL A 40 -12.19 5.60 3.25
C VAL A 40 -12.33 4.43 4.23
N HIS A 41 -13.48 4.34 4.88
CA HIS A 41 -13.80 3.20 5.74
C HIS A 41 -14.28 2.02 4.89
N HIS A 42 -13.83 0.81 5.21
CA HIS A 42 -14.11 -0.41 4.45
C HIS A 42 -13.77 -0.25 2.97
N ILE A 43 -12.52 0.12 2.70
CA ILE A 43 -12.06 0.47 1.35
C ILE A 43 -12.33 -0.68 0.36
N THR A 44 -12.78 -0.31 -0.83
CA THR A 44 -12.92 -1.20 -1.98
C THR A 44 -12.24 -0.55 -3.18
N LEU A 45 -11.88 -1.33 -4.19
CA LEU A 45 -11.34 -0.78 -5.43
C LEU A 45 -12.35 0.17 -6.08
N GLU A 46 -13.63 -0.17 -6.08
CA GLU A 46 -14.70 0.69 -6.55
C GLU A 46 -14.69 2.07 -5.85
N ALA A 47 -14.57 2.09 -4.52
CA ALA A 47 -14.49 3.35 -3.76
C ALA A 47 -13.21 4.14 -4.10
N VAL A 48 -12.09 3.45 -4.34
CA VAL A 48 -10.85 4.09 -4.83
C VAL A 48 -11.08 4.73 -6.20
N LEU A 49 -11.73 4.04 -7.14
CA LEU A 49 -12.05 4.59 -8.46
C LEU A 49 -12.94 5.84 -8.35
N ASP A 50 -13.93 5.84 -7.45
CA ASP A 50 -14.76 7.02 -7.19
C ASP A 50 -13.93 8.22 -6.71
N GLN A 51 -13.00 7.99 -5.78
CA GLN A 51 -12.12 9.05 -5.28
C GLN A 51 -11.11 9.52 -6.34
N MET A 52 -10.62 8.61 -7.19
CA MET A 52 -9.79 8.97 -8.34
C MET A 52 -10.58 9.85 -9.31
N LEU A 53 -11.80 9.49 -9.70
CA LEU A 53 -12.63 10.31 -10.59
C LEU A 53 -12.91 11.70 -10.01
N ALA A 54 -13.13 11.80 -8.69
CA ALA A 54 -13.26 13.07 -8.00
C ALA A 54 -11.95 13.89 -7.97
N ALA A 55 -10.81 13.24 -8.20
CA ALA A 55 -9.45 13.79 -8.22
C ALA A 55 -8.86 13.94 -9.63
N LYS A 56 -9.63 13.71 -10.70
CA LYS A 56 -9.12 13.67 -12.08
C LYS A 56 -8.35 14.90 -12.55
N ALA A 57 -8.61 16.07 -11.95
CA ALA A 57 -7.88 17.31 -12.24
C ALA A 57 -6.43 17.29 -11.70
N ASP A 58 -6.17 16.51 -10.64
CA ASP A 58 -4.86 16.45 -9.98
C ASP A 58 -3.88 15.57 -10.78
N ARG A 59 -4.39 14.67 -11.65
CA ARG A 59 -3.65 13.72 -12.51
C ARG A 59 -2.71 12.76 -11.78
N GLU A 60 -2.55 12.93 -10.48
CA GLU A 60 -1.77 12.07 -9.61
C GLU A 60 -2.49 11.82 -8.28
N VAL A 61 -2.38 10.59 -7.77
CA VAL A 61 -2.97 10.19 -6.49
C VAL A 61 -2.04 9.25 -5.72
N LEU A 62 -2.15 9.29 -4.40
CA LEU A 62 -1.55 8.33 -3.50
C LEU A 62 -2.66 7.42 -2.93
N ILE A 63 -2.48 6.11 -3.00
CA ILE A 63 -3.36 5.10 -2.42
C ILE A 63 -2.60 4.40 -1.29
N VAL A 64 -3.19 4.36 -0.08
CA VAL A 64 -2.57 3.72 1.09
C VAL A 64 -3.49 2.61 1.58
N ALA A 65 -3.06 1.36 1.43
CA ALA A 65 -3.85 0.18 1.69
C ALA A 65 -2.96 -1.03 2.01
N HIS A 66 -3.55 -2.14 2.44
CA HIS A 66 -2.82 -3.40 2.51
C HIS A 66 -2.59 -3.99 1.11
N GLY A 67 -1.50 -4.73 0.97
CA GLY A 67 -1.10 -5.36 -0.29
C GLY A 67 -0.31 -6.63 -0.05
N GLU A 68 -0.15 -7.38 -1.13
CA GLU A 68 0.76 -8.51 -1.23
C GLU A 68 1.36 -8.58 -2.65
N ALA A 69 2.22 -9.57 -2.89
CA ALA A 69 2.93 -9.73 -4.15
C ALA A 69 2.00 -9.78 -5.37
N ARG A 70 0.77 -10.26 -5.19
CA ARG A 70 -0.25 -10.39 -6.24
C ARG A 70 -1.14 -9.17 -6.44
N GLY A 71 -1.11 -8.17 -5.55
CA GLY A 71 -1.94 -6.97 -5.68
C GLY A 71 -2.44 -6.41 -4.36
N LEU A 72 -3.59 -5.73 -4.40
CA LEU A 72 -4.15 -5.03 -3.26
C LEU A 72 -5.10 -5.92 -2.47
N ILE A 73 -4.94 -5.93 -1.13
CA ILE A 73 -5.83 -6.66 -0.21
C ILE A 73 -7.02 -5.75 0.11
N MET A 74 -7.87 -5.53 -0.89
CA MET A 74 -9.17 -4.86 -0.77
C MET A 74 -10.14 -5.50 -1.76
N HIS A 75 -11.43 -5.55 -1.41
CA HIS A 75 -12.44 -6.10 -2.31
C HIS A 75 -12.61 -5.21 -3.55
N LEU A 76 -12.91 -5.80 -4.72
CA LEU A 76 -13.30 -5.04 -5.91
C LEU A 76 -14.51 -4.12 -5.64
N SER A 77 -15.53 -4.60 -4.94
CA SER A 77 -16.73 -3.85 -4.56
C SER A 77 -17.22 -4.25 -3.16
N ALA A 78 -18.21 -3.54 -2.62
CA ALA A 78 -18.71 -3.76 -1.27
C ALA A 78 -19.45 -5.11 -1.07
N LYS A 79 -19.86 -5.78 -2.16
CA LYS A 79 -20.73 -6.96 -2.14
C LYS A 79 -19.95 -8.29 -2.10
N ARG A 80 -19.10 -8.49 -1.09
CA ARG A 80 -18.29 -9.73 -0.91
C ARG A 80 -17.57 -10.21 -2.18
N SER A 81 -17.03 -9.27 -2.96
CA SER A 81 -16.29 -9.61 -4.17
C SER A 81 -14.92 -10.19 -3.85
N VAL A 82 -14.22 -10.72 -4.85
CA VAL A 82 -12.80 -11.09 -4.70
C VAL A 82 -11.94 -9.85 -4.39
N SER A 83 -10.74 -10.08 -3.87
CA SER A 83 -9.74 -9.02 -3.67
C SER A 83 -9.21 -8.50 -5.02
N ALA A 84 -8.74 -7.26 -5.04
CA ALA A 84 -8.11 -6.57 -6.16
C ALA A 84 -6.68 -7.09 -6.42
N LEU A 85 -6.57 -8.40 -6.60
CA LEU A 85 -5.37 -9.10 -7.04
C LEU A 85 -5.30 -9.11 -8.56
N LYS A 86 -4.09 -9.33 -9.09
CA LYS A 86 -3.77 -9.37 -10.51
C LYS A 86 -4.80 -10.13 -11.33
N GLU A 87 -5.15 -11.36 -10.94
CA GLU A 87 -6.06 -12.20 -11.71
C GLU A 87 -7.46 -11.58 -11.83
N ALA A 88 -7.93 -10.93 -10.77
CA ALA A 88 -9.20 -10.24 -10.74
C ALA A 88 -9.17 -8.94 -11.58
N LEU A 89 -8.10 -8.16 -11.48
CA LEU A 89 -7.90 -6.93 -12.27
C LEU A 89 -7.80 -7.25 -13.78
N ASP A 90 -7.04 -8.28 -14.13
CA ASP A 90 -6.89 -8.76 -15.51
C ASP A 90 -8.24 -9.28 -16.04
N LEU A 91 -9.00 -10.03 -15.23
CA LEU A 91 -10.32 -10.51 -15.60
C LEU A 91 -11.29 -9.35 -15.87
N VAL A 92 -11.40 -8.38 -14.97
CA VAL A 92 -12.28 -7.20 -15.16
C VAL A 92 -11.86 -6.40 -16.41
N SER A 93 -10.55 -6.23 -16.63
CA SER A 93 -10.02 -5.55 -17.83
C SER A 93 -10.40 -6.28 -19.12
N ARG A 94 -10.25 -7.61 -19.17
CA ARG A 94 -10.64 -8.43 -20.33
C ARG A 94 -12.13 -8.37 -20.60
N VAL A 95 -12.98 -8.45 -19.55
CA VAL A 95 -14.43 -8.29 -19.71
C VAL A 95 -14.78 -6.90 -20.24
N GLY A 96 -14.11 -5.86 -19.76
CA GLY A 96 -14.28 -4.50 -20.28
C GLY A 96 -13.95 -4.39 -21.78
N ALA A 97 -12.85 -5.01 -22.22
CA ALA A 97 -12.50 -5.07 -23.64
C ALA A 97 -13.54 -5.85 -24.47
N ALA A 98 -14.03 -6.97 -23.94
CA ALA A 98 -15.06 -7.78 -24.59
C ALA A 98 -16.39 -7.01 -24.76
N LEU A 99 -16.80 -6.24 -23.74
CA LEU A 99 -17.99 -5.38 -23.78
C LEU A 99 -17.85 -4.27 -24.83
N ALA A 100 -16.67 -3.62 -24.88
CA ALA A 100 -16.39 -2.63 -25.91
C ALA A 100 -16.44 -3.23 -27.32
N ARG A 101 -15.90 -4.44 -27.51
CA ARG A 101 -15.94 -5.14 -28.79
C ARG A 101 -17.36 -5.55 -29.19
N ARG A 102 -18.17 -6.04 -28.24
CA ARG A 102 -19.61 -6.27 -28.45
C ARG A 102 -20.33 -5.01 -28.94
N ALA A 103 -20.07 -3.86 -28.32
CA ALA A 103 -20.66 -2.60 -28.75
C ALA A 103 -20.24 -2.23 -30.18
N ALA A 104 -18.96 -2.42 -30.53
CA ALA A 104 -18.46 -2.20 -31.89
C ALA A 104 -19.10 -3.15 -32.91
N ILE A 105 -19.27 -4.44 -32.58
CA ILE A 105 -19.93 -5.42 -33.45
C ILE A 105 -21.38 -5.00 -33.73
N ARG A 106 -22.13 -4.57 -32.71
CA ARG A 106 -23.52 -4.10 -32.87
C ARG A 106 -23.68 -2.91 -33.82
N ALA A 107 -22.62 -2.11 -34.00
CA ALA A 107 -22.62 -0.97 -34.91
C ALA A 107 -22.29 -1.37 -36.38
N GLN A 108 -21.92 -2.62 -36.64
CA GLN A 108 -21.61 -3.14 -37.98
C GLN A 108 -22.87 -3.51 -38.78
N SER A 109 -22.70 -3.75 -40.08
CA SER A 109 -23.75 -4.30 -40.94
C SER A 109 -24.13 -5.72 -40.49
N ALA A 110 -25.38 -6.14 -40.73
CA ALA A 110 -25.86 -7.46 -40.34
C ALA A 110 -25.02 -8.62 -40.94
N THR A 111 -24.49 -8.43 -42.15
CA THR A 111 -23.63 -9.41 -42.83
C THR A 111 -22.28 -9.59 -42.12
N ASP A 112 -21.71 -8.51 -41.58
CA ASP A 112 -20.39 -8.53 -40.94
C ASP A 112 -20.46 -8.97 -39.47
N GLN A 113 -21.61 -8.78 -38.82
CA GLN A 113 -21.80 -9.10 -37.41
C GLN A 113 -21.53 -10.57 -37.08
N ALA A 114 -22.02 -11.51 -37.90
CA ALA A 114 -21.85 -12.94 -37.65
C ALA A 114 -20.37 -13.34 -37.60
N SER A 115 -19.58 -12.90 -38.58
CA SER A 115 -18.13 -13.16 -38.62
C SER A 115 -17.39 -12.55 -37.43
N SER A 116 -17.70 -11.30 -37.07
CA SER A 116 -17.05 -10.62 -35.93
C SER A 116 -17.44 -11.25 -34.59
N TRP A 117 -18.68 -11.72 -34.44
CA TRP A 117 -19.12 -12.49 -33.29
C TRP A 117 -18.37 -13.81 -33.16
N GLY A 118 -18.14 -14.50 -34.27
CA GLY A 118 -17.41 -15.77 -34.28
C GLY A 118 -15.96 -15.57 -33.81
N ALA A 119 -15.30 -14.52 -34.29
CA ALA A 119 -13.96 -14.16 -33.85
C ALA A 119 -13.91 -13.77 -32.36
N LEU A 120 -14.92 -13.06 -31.85
CA LEU A 120 -15.04 -12.76 -30.42
C LEU A 120 -15.26 -14.00 -29.56
N ALA A 121 -16.15 -14.90 -29.97
CA ALA A 121 -16.40 -16.12 -29.23
C ALA A 121 -15.15 -17.01 -29.15
N GLU A 122 -14.42 -17.17 -30.27
CA GLU A 122 -13.20 -17.98 -30.32
C GLU A 122 -12.07 -17.39 -29.46
N GLU A 123 -11.91 -16.07 -29.42
CA GLU A 123 -10.92 -15.43 -28.56
C GLU A 123 -11.25 -15.59 -27.07
N LEU A 124 -12.51 -15.41 -26.69
CA LEU A 124 -12.93 -15.48 -25.30
C LEU A 124 -12.97 -16.92 -24.77
N LYS A 125 -13.33 -17.87 -25.62
CA LYS A 125 -13.41 -19.31 -25.30
C LYS A 125 -13.18 -20.13 -26.57
N PRO A 126 -11.94 -20.56 -26.83
CA PRO A 126 -11.62 -21.35 -28.02
C PRO A 126 -12.49 -22.60 -28.13
N GLY A 127 -12.96 -22.90 -29.35
CA GLY A 127 -13.87 -24.01 -29.64
C GLY A 127 -15.32 -23.77 -29.23
N SER A 128 -15.71 -22.55 -28.84
CA SER A 128 -17.09 -22.21 -28.49
C SER A 128 -18.01 -22.05 -29.71
N VAL A 129 -17.44 -21.86 -30.90
CA VAL A 129 -18.16 -21.75 -32.17
C VAL A 129 -18.17 -23.11 -32.87
N GLN A 130 -19.36 -23.70 -33.05
CA GLN A 130 -19.55 -24.92 -33.82
C GLN A 130 -20.64 -24.69 -34.87
N GLY A 131 -20.29 -24.78 -36.16
CA GLY A 131 -21.22 -24.57 -37.26
C GLY A 131 -21.62 -23.09 -37.46
N ALA A 132 -22.70 -22.89 -38.22
CA ALA A 132 -23.28 -21.57 -38.43
C ALA A 132 -24.16 -21.17 -37.23
N PHE A 133 -24.14 -19.90 -36.86
CA PHE A 133 -24.97 -19.34 -35.79
C PHE A 133 -25.53 -17.97 -36.21
N THR A 134 -26.63 -17.58 -35.58
CA THR A 134 -27.26 -16.28 -35.76
C THR A 134 -26.70 -15.24 -34.78
N VAL A 135 -26.84 -13.95 -35.10
CA VAL A 135 -26.46 -12.85 -34.19
C VAL A 135 -27.16 -12.98 -32.83
N HIS A 136 -28.43 -13.43 -32.82
CA HIS A 136 -29.19 -13.63 -31.59
C HIS A 136 -28.57 -14.72 -30.70
N GLU A 137 -28.15 -15.85 -31.29
CA GLU A 137 -27.48 -16.93 -30.56
C GLU A 137 -26.12 -16.49 -30.01
N ALA A 138 -25.37 -15.69 -30.77
CA ALA A 138 -24.10 -15.12 -30.32
C ALA A 138 -24.28 -14.17 -29.12
N GLU A 139 -25.29 -13.30 -29.15
CA GLU A 139 -25.64 -12.41 -28.04
C GLU A 139 -26.08 -13.18 -26.79
N ALA A 140 -26.90 -14.22 -26.96
CA ALA A 140 -27.32 -15.07 -25.86
C ALA A 140 -26.14 -15.83 -25.26
N TRP A 141 -25.22 -16.33 -26.09
CA TRP A 141 -23.96 -16.94 -25.64
C TRP A 141 -23.09 -15.95 -24.87
N PHE A 142 -22.91 -14.73 -25.39
CA PHE A 142 -22.11 -13.70 -24.73
C PHE A 142 -22.71 -13.31 -23.38
N GLY A 143 -24.04 -13.22 -23.29
CA GLY A 143 -24.75 -12.98 -22.03
C GLY A 143 -24.48 -14.06 -20.97
N ARG A 144 -24.45 -15.34 -21.37
CA ARG A 144 -24.07 -16.45 -20.48
C ARG A 144 -22.61 -16.37 -20.07
N TRP A 145 -21.70 -16.15 -21.02
CA TRP A 145 -20.28 -15.97 -20.75
C TRP A 145 -20.03 -14.82 -19.76
N LEU A 146 -20.71 -13.68 -19.93
CA LEU A 146 -20.61 -12.52 -19.05
C LEU A 146 -21.11 -12.83 -17.64
N ALA A 147 -22.22 -13.58 -17.51
CA ALA A 147 -22.71 -14.06 -16.22
C ALA A 147 -21.72 -15.00 -15.53
N GLU A 148 -21.06 -15.91 -16.29
CA GLU A 148 -19.98 -16.75 -15.78
C GLU A 148 -18.81 -15.90 -15.24
N GLN A 149 -18.38 -14.87 -15.98
CA GLN A 149 -17.30 -14.00 -15.53
C GLN A 149 -17.69 -13.19 -14.28
N ALA A 150 -18.91 -12.67 -14.21
CA ALA A 150 -19.42 -11.95 -13.03
C ALA A 150 -19.44 -12.83 -11.77
N ALA A 151 -19.71 -14.13 -11.92
CA ALA A 151 -19.66 -15.10 -10.84
C ALA A 151 -18.21 -15.34 -10.34
N LEU A 152 -17.21 -15.37 -11.24
CA LEU A 152 -15.80 -15.56 -10.86
C LEU A 152 -15.25 -14.41 -10.00
N VAL A 153 -15.65 -13.17 -10.28
CA VAL A 153 -15.26 -12.01 -9.47
C VAL A 153 -16.17 -11.79 -8.26
N THR A 154 -17.17 -12.68 -8.06
CA THR A 154 -18.17 -12.60 -6.98
C THR A 154 -18.82 -11.24 -6.83
N THR A 155 -19.01 -10.54 -7.96
CA THR A 155 -19.85 -9.34 -8.00
C THR A 155 -21.31 -9.76 -7.78
N GLY A 156 -22.19 -8.87 -7.30
CA GLY A 156 -23.61 -9.18 -7.08
C GLY A 156 -24.43 -9.39 -8.36
N GLY A 157 -23.77 -9.67 -9.49
CA GLY A 157 -24.34 -9.95 -10.80
C GLY A 157 -23.65 -9.18 -11.92
N VAL A 158 -24.10 -9.42 -13.15
CA VAL A 158 -23.61 -8.76 -14.36
C VAL A 158 -23.64 -7.23 -14.25
N HIS A 159 -24.73 -6.68 -13.71
CA HIS A 159 -24.88 -5.23 -13.55
C HIS A 159 -23.79 -4.60 -12.67
N ASP A 160 -23.42 -5.27 -11.57
CA ASP A 160 -22.36 -4.76 -10.68
C ASP A 160 -20.98 -4.83 -11.35
N LEU A 161 -20.71 -5.88 -12.13
CA LEU A 161 -19.48 -5.98 -12.93
C LEU A 161 -19.41 -4.90 -14.02
N GLU A 162 -20.50 -4.68 -14.76
CA GLU A 162 -20.59 -3.62 -15.77
C GLU A 162 -20.40 -2.24 -15.15
N HIS A 163 -20.96 -1.99 -13.97
CA HIS A 163 -20.77 -0.75 -13.23
C HIS A 163 -19.31 -0.52 -12.83
N LEU A 164 -18.62 -1.55 -12.32
CA LEU A 164 -17.18 -1.49 -12.01
C LEU A 164 -16.35 -1.21 -13.27
N ILE A 165 -16.66 -1.88 -14.38
CA ILE A 165 -15.99 -1.68 -15.69
C ILE A 165 -16.20 -0.25 -16.19
N HIS A 166 -17.41 0.29 -16.04
CA HIS A 166 -17.69 1.67 -16.42
C HIS A 166 -16.80 2.66 -15.64
N LYS A 167 -16.68 2.49 -14.31
CA LYS A 167 -15.78 3.30 -13.48
C LYS A 167 -14.31 3.13 -13.86
N MET A 168 -13.87 1.89 -14.11
CA MET A 168 -12.51 1.59 -14.58
C MET A 168 -12.22 2.36 -15.88
N ASN A 169 -13.11 2.29 -16.87
CA ASN A 169 -12.93 3.00 -18.15
C ASN A 169 -12.94 4.52 -17.97
N ALA A 170 -13.81 5.07 -17.11
CA ALA A 170 -13.80 6.50 -16.81
C ALA A 170 -12.48 6.96 -16.17
N VAL A 171 -11.86 6.12 -15.32
CA VAL A 171 -10.53 6.41 -14.75
C VAL A 171 -9.44 6.35 -15.82
N ARG A 172 -9.50 5.38 -16.75
CA ARG A 172 -8.59 5.31 -17.91
C ARG A 172 -8.68 6.56 -18.79
N GLU A 173 -9.90 7.03 -19.05
CA GLU A 173 -10.15 8.26 -19.80
C GLU A 173 -9.64 9.51 -19.08
N ALA A 174 -9.64 9.49 -17.74
CA ALA A 174 -9.05 10.53 -16.92
C ALA A 174 -7.51 10.58 -16.99
N ARG A 175 -6.84 9.62 -17.65
CA ARG A 175 -5.40 9.62 -17.97
C ARG A 175 -4.52 10.10 -16.82
N PHE A 176 -4.59 9.40 -15.69
CA PHE A 176 -3.70 9.66 -14.56
C PHE A 176 -2.26 9.47 -15.01
N GLU A 177 -1.40 10.44 -14.74
CA GLU A 177 0.01 10.37 -15.12
C GLU A 177 0.77 9.43 -14.19
N ARG A 178 0.42 9.47 -12.90
CA ARG A 178 1.06 8.69 -11.85
C ARG A 178 0.06 8.26 -10.77
N VAL A 179 0.16 7.00 -10.37
CA VAL A 179 -0.51 6.48 -9.17
C VAL A 179 0.55 5.90 -8.26
N GLU A 180 0.66 6.46 -7.06
CA GLU A 180 1.55 5.96 -6.02
C GLU A 180 0.76 5.10 -5.06
N VAL A 181 1.30 3.95 -4.70
CA VAL A 181 0.66 3.00 -3.79
C VAL A 181 1.61 2.78 -2.61
N ARG A 182 1.11 2.96 -1.39
CA ARG A 182 1.83 2.59 -0.16
C ARG A 182 1.11 1.40 0.45
N ALA A 183 1.52 0.24 -0.04
CA ALA A 183 1.03 -1.07 0.34
C ALA A 183 2.19 -2.05 0.45
N CYS A 184 2.00 -3.11 1.23
CA CYS A 184 3.05 -4.10 1.47
C CYS A 184 3.36 -4.91 0.21
N LYS A 185 4.64 -4.92 -0.21
CA LYS A 185 5.23 -5.93 -1.09
C LYS A 185 4.45 -6.14 -2.40
N LEU A 186 4.16 -5.10 -3.17
CA LEU A 186 3.55 -5.30 -4.50
C LEU A 186 4.61 -5.83 -5.46
N GLY A 187 4.31 -6.93 -6.14
CA GLY A 187 5.18 -7.51 -7.16
C GLY A 187 5.06 -6.77 -8.50
N ASP A 188 6.07 -6.94 -9.36
CA ASP A 188 6.15 -6.27 -10.67
C ASP A 188 4.92 -6.57 -11.54
N GLU A 189 4.48 -7.83 -11.61
CA GLU A 189 3.28 -8.21 -12.36
C GLU A 189 1.99 -7.58 -11.81
N ALA A 190 1.90 -7.42 -10.49
CA ALA A 190 0.76 -6.75 -9.87
C ALA A 190 0.76 -5.25 -10.15
N LEU A 191 1.95 -4.61 -10.18
CA LEU A 191 2.09 -3.21 -10.59
C LEU A 191 1.69 -3.01 -12.05
N GLU A 192 2.11 -3.91 -12.95
CA GLU A 192 1.73 -3.85 -14.35
C GLU A 192 0.22 -4.04 -14.55
N SER A 193 -0.37 -5.05 -13.91
CA SER A 193 -1.82 -5.29 -13.94
C SER A 193 -2.60 -4.10 -13.40
N LEU A 194 -2.18 -3.51 -12.27
CA LEU A 194 -2.80 -2.32 -11.71
C LEU A 194 -2.65 -1.10 -12.63
N CYS A 195 -1.50 -0.92 -13.27
CA CYS A 195 -1.26 0.15 -14.24
C CYS A 195 -2.18 0.02 -15.46
N ASN A 196 -2.29 -1.19 -16.02
CA ASN A 196 -3.17 -1.49 -17.14
C ASN A 196 -4.65 -1.33 -16.75
N PHE A 197 -5.04 -1.81 -15.57
CA PHE A 197 -6.40 -1.65 -15.05
C PHE A 197 -6.79 -0.17 -14.96
N LEU A 198 -5.94 0.65 -14.36
CA LEU A 198 -6.21 2.09 -14.17
C LEU A 198 -6.00 2.92 -15.44
N GLY A 199 -5.22 2.43 -16.42
CA GLY A 199 -4.77 3.23 -17.57
C GLY A 199 -3.90 4.41 -17.17
N ALA A 200 -3.12 4.24 -16.09
CA ALA A 200 -2.20 5.26 -15.62
C ALA A 200 -0.89 5.24 -16.45
N GLY A 201 -0.19 6.38 -16.51
CA GLY A 201 1.13 6.45 -17.14
C GLY A 201 2.19 5.63 -16.40
N ARG A 202 2.09 5.60 -15.06
CA ARG A 202 2.86 4.67 -14.21
C ARG A 202 2.16 4.41 -12.87
N VAL A 203 2.37 3.22 -12.33
CA VAL A 203 2.02 2.85 -10.95
C VAL A 203 3.29 2.51 -10.20
N CYS A 204 3.52 3.11 -9.04
CA CYS A 204 4.68 2.83 -8.20
C CYS A 204 4.29 2.37 -6.81
N ALA A 205 5.05 1.44 -6.22
CA ALA A 205 4.82 0.96 -4.86
C ALA A 205 6.10 0.38 -4.23
N PRO A 206 6.13 0.21 -2.90
CA PRO A 206 7.16 -0.59 -2.24
C PRO A 206 7.15 -2.05 -2.71
N SER A 207 8.31 -2.58 -3.07
CA SER A 207 8.54 -4.01 -3.32
C SER A 207 8.78 -4.81 -2.02
N VAL A 208 8.79 -4.12 -0.88
CA VAL A 208 9.05 -4.67 0.46
C VAL A 208 7.86 -4.40 1.39
N GLY A 209 7.91 -5.01 2.59
CA GLY A 209 6.90 -4.75 3.62
C GLY A 209 6.94 -3.31 4.11
N THR A 210 5.77 -2.70 4.29
CA THR A 210 5.62 -1.41 4.97
C THR A 210 5.28 -1.64 6.43
N PHE A 211 5.61 -0.70 7.30
CA PHE A 211 5.15 -0.73 8.69
C PHE A 211 4.74 0.65 9.17
N TYR A 212 3.97 0.63 10.25
CA TYR A 212 3.70 1.78 11.07
C TYR A 212 3.94 1.41 12.53
N VAL A 213 4.63 2.28 13.27
CA VAL A 213 4.86 2.08 14.70
C VAL A 213 4.59 3.36 15.46
N TRP A 214 3.89 3.24 16.59
CA TRP A 214 3.70 4.37 17.49
C TRP A 214 4.99 4.60 18.28
N VAL A 215 5.49 5.82 18.23
CA VAL A 215 6.67 6.28 18.95
C VAL A 215 6.22 7.23 20.04
N GLN A 216 6.53 6.90 21.29
CA GLN A 216 6.29 7.76 22.43
C GLN A 216 7.65 8.14 23.06
N PRO A 217 8.26 9.26 22.64
CA PRO A 217 9.52 9.71 23.22
C PRO A 217 9.38 9.98 24.71
N LEU A 218 10.23 9.33 25.50
CA LEU A 218 10.46 9.71 26.89
C LEU A 218 11.38 10.94 26.88
N VAL A 219 10.77 12.12 26.94
CA VAL A 219 11.52 13.37 27.12
C VAL A 219 11.76 13.57 28.60
N ALA A 220 12.99 13.30 29.01
CA ALA A 220 13.39 13.27 30.40
C ALA A 220 14.63 14.13 30.63
N ARG A 221 14.93 14.42 31.90
CA ARG A 221 16.18 15.11 32.25
C ARG A 221 17.38 14.29 31.74
N PRO A 222 18.51 14.92 31.38
CA PRO A 222 19.65 14.24 30.73
C PRO A 222 20.16 12.98 31.47
N ALA A 223 20.10 12.95 32.81
CA ALA A 223 20.39 11.77 33.65
C ALA A 223 19.64 10.50 33.22
N THR A 224 18.39 10.68 32.78
CA THR A 224 17.49 9.60 32.39
C THR A 224 17.84 9.05 31.01
N LEU A 225 18.34 9.88 30.08
CA LEU A 225 18.80 9.45 28.77
C LEU A 225 20.06 8.59 28.87
N ALA A 226 21.10 9.05 29.60
CA ALA A 226 22.30 8.23 29.83
C ALA A 226 22.00 6.90 30.55
N ARG A 227 20.98 6.88 31.43
CA ARG A 227 20.51 5.63 32.04
C ARG A 227 19.76 4.74 31.06
N TRP A 228 18.95 5.32 30.18
CA TRP A 228 18.31 4.61 29.08
C TRP A 228 19.37 3.97 28.17
N GLU A 229 20.37 4.73 27.73
CA GLU A 229 21.48 4.21 26.92
C GLU A 229 22.19 3.05 27.62
N ARG A 230 22.54 3.17 28.91
CA ARG A 230 23.16 2.05 29.65
C ARG A 230 22.26 0.82 29.76
N ALA A 231 20.98 1.01 30.05
CA ALA A 231 20.01 -0.09 30.20
C ALA A 231 19.78 -0.83 28.87
N PHE A 232 19.92 -0.13 27.74
CA PHE A 232 19.65 -0.68 26.43
C PHE A 232 20.92 -0.94 25.59
N GLY A 233 22.11 -0.56 26.08
CA GLY A 233 23.40 -0.86 25.44
C GLY A 233 23.87 0.16 24.39
N GLY A 234 23.67 1.46 24.64
CA GLY A 234 24.20 2.58 23.86
C GLY A 234 23.15 3.34 23.03
N PRO A 235 23.55 4.46 22.39
CA PRO A 235 22.71 5.24 21.50
C PRO A 235 22.28 4.36 20.33
N ALA A 236 20.96 4.25 20.15
CA ALA A 236 20.39 3.41 19.12
C ALA A 236 20.26 4.23 17.84
N ARG A 237 21.29 4.19 16.99
CA ARG A 237 21.21 4.70 15.61
C ARG A 237 20.44 3.78 14.67
N SER A 238 20.11 2.56 15.10
CA SER A 238 19.35 1.58 14.34
C SER A 238 18.86 0.48 15.29
N PRO A 239 17.69 -0.15 15.09
CA PRO A 239 17.29 -1.24 15.95
C PRO A 239 18.24 -2.43 15.80
N VAL A 240 18.70 -2.95 16.93
CA VAL A 240 19.35 -4.25 17.00
C VAL A 240 18.31 -5.31 16.63
N TYR A 241 18.27 -5.72 15.36
CA TYR A 241 17.50 -6.88 14.94
C TYR A 241 18.27 -8.15 15.36
N ARG A 242 17.84 -8.81 16.43
CA ARG A 242 18.28 -10.18 16.76
C ARG A 242 17.26 -11.17 16.22
N ARG A 243 17.56 -11.75 15.05
CA ARG A 243 16.85 -12.93 14.55
C ARG A 243 17.05 -14.07 15.56
N GLY A 244 15.97 -14.61 16.13
CA GLY A 244 16.02 -15.86 16.89
C GLY A 244 15.93 -15.78 18.41
N ALA A 245 15.83 -14.59 19.02
CA ALA A 245 15.38 -14.46 20.40
C ALA A 245 13.99 -13.81 20.38
N GLY A 246 12.95 -14.65 20.45
CA GLY A 246 11.66 -14.17 20.95
C GLY A 246 11.86 -13.54 22.34
N PRO A 247 10.91 -12.75 22.83
CA PRO A 247 11.08 -12.04 24.08
C PRO A 247 11.32 -13.02 25.24
N THR A 248 12.57 -13.14 25.68
CA THR A 248 12.89 -12.69 27.03
C THR A 248 12.60 -11.19 27.07
N ALA A 249 11.31 -10.84 27.09
CA ALA A 249 10.87 -9.52 27.45
C ALA A 249 11.30 -9.38 28.89
N GLN A 250 12.41 -8.68 29.14
CA GLN A 250 12.49 -7.97 30.38
C GLN A 250 11.39 -6.90 30.32
N HIS A 251 10.22 -7.28 30.83
CA HIS A 251 9.21 -6.36 31.32
C HIS A 251 9.94 -5.42 32.28
N TYR A 252 10.01 -4.15 31.92
CA TYR A 252 10.36 -3.12 32.87
C TYR A 252 9.15 -2.22 32.95
N ASP A 253 8.55 -2.25 34.14
CA ASP A 253 7.33 -1.55 34.51
C ASP A 253 7.38 -0.08 34.10
N VAL A 254 6.31 0.36 33.44
CA VAL A 254 5.98 1.78 33.35
C VAL A 254 5.34 2.16 34.68
N TYR A 255 5.97 3.11 35.36
CA TYR A 255 5.64 3.76 36.62
C TYR A 255 4.22 3.57 37.21
N VAL A 256 4.17 3.13 38.48
CA VAL A 256 3.03 3.25 39.41
C VAL A 256 3.24 4.51 40.27
N PRO A 257 2.28 5.46 40.35
CA PRO A 257 2.42 6.67 41.18
C PRO A 257 2.60 6.36 42.67
N GLY A 258 3.62 6.95 43.32
CA GLY A 258 3.76 6.98 44.79
C GLY A 258 5.06 6.45 45.42
N ARG A 259 6.03 5.91 44.64
CA ARG A 259 7.35 5.53 45.19
C ARG A 259 8.46 6.50 44.75
N ARG A 260 9.37 6.84 45.68
CA ARG A 260 10.59 7.61 45.43
C ARG A 260 11.39 6.97 44.30
N ASN A 261 11.60 7.74 43.25
CA ASN A 261 12.14 7.27 41.98
C ASN A 261 13.67 7.25 42.07
N PRO A 262 14.35 6.13 41.75
CA PRO A 262 15.82 6.07 41.74
C PRO A 262 16.47 6.88 40.60
N LEU A 263 15.77 7.87 40.03
CA LEU A 263 16.12 8.66 38.83
C LEU A 263 16.49 10.14 39.14
N ASP A 264 16.65 10.52 40.40
CA ASP A 264 17.06 11.88 40.76
C ASP A 264 18.59 12.08 40.72
N GLY A 265 19.05 13.05 39.91
CA GLY A 265 20.39 13.67 40.00
C GLY A 265 21.31 13.61 38.75
N LEU A 266 21.76 14.79 38.30
CA LEU A 266 22.91 15.14 37.41
C LEU A 266 22.86 14.93 35.86
N ILE A 267 23.61 15.78 35.13
CA ILE A 267 23.46 16.25 33.72
C ILE A 267 24.66 15.87 32.81
N VAL A 268 24.45 15.31 31.58
CA VAL A 268 25.21 15.48 30.28
C VAL A 268 24.39 14.82 29.08
N PRO A 269 24.65 15.00 27.74
CA PRO A 269 23.89 15.83 26.78
C PRO A 269 23.19 15.15 25.55
N ASP A 270 22.23 15.87 24.94
CA ASP A 270 21.88 16.10 23.50
C ASP A 270 21.74 14.97 22.44
N ALA A 271 20.81 14.02 22.60
CA ALA A 271 20.46 13.08 21.51
C ALA A 271 18.98 12.65 21.50
N PHE A 272 18.52 12.13 20.36
CA PHE A 272 17.28 11.34 20.23
C PHE A 272 17.63 9.93 19.79
N ASP A 273 17.20 8.94 20.57
CA ASP A 273 17.41 7.53 20.27
C ASP A 273 16.07 6.83 20.07
N ILE A 274 15.99 5.97 19.05
CA ILE A 274 14.81 5.15 18.77
C ILE A 274 15.18 3.70 18.51
N ARG A 275 14.40 2.79 19.08
CA ARG A 275 14.43 1.36 18.77
C ARG A 275 13.06 0.94 18.27
N VAL A 276 13.04 0.22 17.17
CA VAL A 276 11.84 -0.38 16.56
C VAL A 276 12.05 -1.87 16.43
N TRP A 277 11.10 -2.68 16.86
CA TRP A 277 11.17 -4.13 16.67
C TRP A 277 9.79 -4.73 16.47
N GLU A 278 9.76 -5.90 15.84
CA GLU A 278 8.57 -6.72 15.66
C GLU A 278 8.31 -7.52 16.95
N VAL A 279 7.07 -7.47 17.48
CA VAL A 279 6.71 -8.08 18.79
C VAL A 279 5.97 -9.42 18.68
N SER A 280 5.51 -9.85 17.50
CA SER A 280 4.77 -11.13 17.34
C SER A 280 4.91 -11.74 15.95
N ARG A 281 4.82 -13.08 15.87
CA ARG A 281 4.78 -13.89 14.62
C ARG A 281 3.35 -14.28 14.18
N ARG A 282 2.27 -13.71 14.74
CA ARG A 282 0.86 -14.05 14.38
C ARG A 282 -0.12 -12.89 14.59
N PRO A 283 -1.28 -12.90 13.91
CA PRO A 283 -1.44 -12.71 12.46
C PRO A 283 -1.33 -11.23 12.04
N HIS A 284 -1.19 -10.32 13.01
CA HIS A 284 -0.93 -8.91 12.76
C HIS A 284 0.47 -8.60 13.27
N HIS A 285 1.36 -8.18 12.37
CA HIS A 285 2.70 -7.72 12.74
C HIS A 285 2.54 -6.49 13.63
N LEU A 286 2.60 -6.72 14.94
CA LEU A 286 2.65 -5.64 15.91
C LEU A 286 4.09 -5.17 15.97
N TYR A 287 4.27 -3.86 15.89
CA TYR A 287 5.55 -3.20 16.06
C TYR A 287 5.53 -2.45 17.38
N ALA A 288 6.63 -2.55 18.10
CA ALA A 288 6.86 -1.78 19.30
C ALA A 288 8.03 -0.83 19.06
N SER A 289 7.98 0.30 19.74
CA SER A 289 9.12 1.20 19.80
C SER A 289 9.41 1.65 21.23
N ARG A 290 10.65 2.06 21.44
CA ARG A 290 11.06 2.87 22.59
C ARG A 290 11.93 3.99 22.07
N ALA A 291 11.67 5.19 22.57
CA ALA A 291 12.47 6.35 22.24
C ALA A 291 12.71 7.22 23.47
N ALA A 292 13.85 7.89 23.51
CA ALA A 292 14.21 8.82 24.57
C ALA A 292 14.91 10.04 23.98
N ALA A 293 14.72 11.20 24.61
CA ALA A 293 15.35 12.45 24.18
C ALA A 293 15.64 13.37 25.38
N GLY A 294 16.67 14.20 25.24
CA GLY A 294 16.98 15.24 26.23
C GLY A 294 15.96 16.40 26.25
N SER A 295 15.29 16.67 25.13
CA SER A 295 14.25 17.70 25.01
C SER A 295 13.34 17.43 23.81
N TRP A 296 12.20 18.12 23.73
CA TRP A 296 11.33 18.07 22.55
C TRP A 296 11.95 18.71 21.31
N SER A 297 12.86 19.68 21.45
CA SER A 297 13.54 20.30 20.31
C SER A 297 14.45 19.30 19.59
N TYR A 298 15.09 18.38 20.32
CA TYR A 298 15.87 17.29 19.72
C TYR A 298 14.99 16.27 19.00
N VAL A 299 13.84 15.91 19.57
CA VAL A 299 12.89 15.02 18.88
C VAL A 299 12.45 15.67 17.56
N LYS A 300 12.09 16.95 17.59
CA LYS A 300 11.68 17.68 16.39
C LYS A 300 12.80 17.73 15.35
N ALA A 301 14.03 18.08 15.76
CA ALA A 301 15.17 18.12 14.85
C ALA A 301 15.41 16.76 14.18
N TRP A 302 15.39 15.68 14.95
CA TRP A 302 15.54 14.33 14.41
C TRP A 302 14.41 13.96 13.45
N VAL A 303 13.15 14.28 13.78
CA VAL A 303 12.00 14.05 12.90
C VAL A 303 12.17 14.79 11.57
N ASP A 304 12.60 16.06 11.61
CA ASP A 304 12.79 16.87 10.41
C ASP A 304 13.99 16.39 9.56
N GLU A 305 15.01 15.81 10.19
CA GLU A 305 16.22 15.29 9.53
C GLU A 305 16.04 13.88 8.95
N HIS A 306 15.34 12.98 9.65
CA HIS A 306 15.28 11.56 9.34
C HIS A 306 13.91 11.04 8.89
N ILE A 307 12.80 11.66 9.32
CA ILE A 307 11.46 11.25 8.86
C ILE A 307 11.01 12.11 7.69
N MET A 308 10.92 13.42 7.88
CA MET A 308 10.36 14.29 6.85
C MET A 308 10.67 15.76 7.11
N ARG A 309 11.35 16.39 6.16
CA ARG A 309 11.52 17.84 6.15
C ARG A 309 10.15 18.52 6.03
N LEU A 310 9.97 19.62 6.77
CA LEU A 310 8.72 20.39 6.82
C LEU A 310 7.55 19.57 7.40
N SER A 311 7.85 18.69 8.35
CA SER A 311 6.82 18.02 9.15
C SER A 311 5.98 19.05 9.91
N ARG A 312 4.72 18.67 10.22
CA ARG A 312 3.86 19.41 11.16
C ARG A 312 4.09 19.00 12.61
N TYR A 313 5.08 18.16 12.87
CA TYR A 313 5.41 17.68 14.21
C TYR A 313 5.97 18.80 15.09
N GLN A 314 5.50 18.84 16.35
CA GLN A 314 5.91 19.83 17.34
C GLN A 314 6.39 19.19 18.65
N ARG A 315 5.61 18.25 19.20
CA ARG A 315 5.90 17.53 20.45
C ARG A 315 4.96 16.34 20.60
N GLY A 316 5.25 15.46 21.57
CA GLY A 316 4.42 14.30 21.91
C GLY A 316 4.79 13.05 21.11
N GLY A 317 3.96 12.02 21.23
CA GLY A 317 4.12 10.81 20.44
C GLY A 317 3.72 11.02 18.97
N PHE A 318 4.22 10.16 18.09
CA PHE A 318 3.98 10.22 16.66
C PHE A 318 3.99 8.81 16.05
N TRP A 319 3.36 8.66 14.88
CA TRP A 319 3.49 7.46 14.08
C TRP A 319 4.73 7.55 13.19
N LEU A 320 5.59 6.55 13.19
CA LEU A 320 6.66 6.38 12.22
C LEU A 320 6.20 5.37 11.17
N ALA A 321 6.25 5.76 9.90
CA ALA A 321 6.11 4.85 8.77
C ALA A 321 7.50 4.51 8.20
N GLY A 322 7.67 3.29 7.70
CA GLY A 322 8.93 2.88 7.08
C GLY A 322 8.79 1.63 6.22
N LEU A 323 9.89 1.27 5.57
CA LEU A 323 10.01 0.13 4.66
C LEU A 323 11.04 -0.86 5.20
N TRP A 324 10.71 -2.16 5.20
CA TRP A 324 11.63 -3.20 5.65
C TRP A 324 12.67 -3.51 4.57
N THR A 325 13.94 -3.25 4.87
CA THR A 325 15.08 -3.38 3.93
C THR A 325 16.03 -4.51 4.33
N PHE A 326 15.55 -5.48 5.12
CA PHE A 326 16.33 -6.61 5.62
C PHE A 326 17.21 -7.26 4.56
N GLY A 327 18.50 -7.40 4.89
CA GLY A 327 19.47 -8.09 4.04
C GLY A 327 20.00 -7.27 2.87
N ARG A 328 19.57 -6.01 2.70
CA ARG A 328 20.20 -5.08 1.74
C ARG A 328 21.39 -4.37 2.37
N ASN A 329 21.17 -3.70 3.50
CA ASN A 329 22.19 -2.87 4.15
C ASN A 329 22.36 -3.22 5.64
N SER A 330 23.18 -2.44 6.34
CA SER A 330 23.41 -2.56 7.78
C SER A 330 22.16 -2.27 8.62
N GLN A 331 21.19 -1.54 8.07
CA GLN A 331 19.94 -1.19 8.72
C GLN A 331 18.80 -2.14 8.29
N PRO A 332 17.93 -2.59 9.21
CA PRO A 332 16.85 -3.51 8.89
C PRO A 332 15.62 -2.84 8.26
N PHE A 333 15.51 -1.51 8.34
CA PHE A 333 14.45 -0.73 7.73
C PHE A 333 14.97 0.62 7.24
N ALA A 334 14.19 1.28 6.39
CA ALA A 334 14.41 2.65 5.94
C ALA A 334 13.21 3.55 6.30
N ALA A 335 13.49 4.71 6.90
CA ALA A 335 12.57 5.83 7.05
C ALA A 335 12.54 6.68 5.77
N PRO A 336 11.56 7.58 5.58
CA PRO A 336 11.35 8.24 4.28
C PRO A 336 12.55 9.04 3.75
N LEU A 337 13.38 9.63 4.61
CA LEU A 337 14.56 10.39 4.16
C LEU A 337 15.84 9.53 4.04
N ASP A 338 15.80 8.25 4.41
CA ASP A 338 16.94 7.37 4.25
C ASP A 338 17.14 7.04 2.74
N PRO A 339 18.38 7.02 2.22
CA PRO A 339 18.65 6.73 0.82
C PRO A 339 18.00 5.42 0.33
N GLU A 340 18.01 4.39 1.17
CA GLU A 340 17.48 3.07 0.88
C GLU A 340 15.96 3.05 0.67
N TYR A 341 15.24 4.04 1.20
CA TYR A 341 13.78 4.12 1.08
C TYR A 341 13.36 4.13 -0.40
N ARG A 342 14.07 4.88 -1.23
CA ARG A 342 13.77 5.04 -2.65
C ARG A 342 14.15 3.81 -3.47
N GLU A 343 15.20 3.10 -3.06
CA GLU A 343 15.74 1.94 -3.78
C GLU A 343 14.79 0.73 -3.76
N VAL A 344 13.85 0.70 -2.82
CA VAL A 344 12.84 -0.35 -2.69
C VAL A 344 11.47 0.05 -3.23
N LEU A 345 11.37 1.20 -3.89
CA LEU A 345 10.18 1.59 -4.65
C LEU A 345 10.32 1.08 -6.10
N ALA A 346 9.38 0.23 -6.51
CA ALA A 346 9.26 -0.28 -7.87
C ALA A 346 8.18 0.49 -8.63
N CYS A 347 8.25 0.50 -9.96
CA CYS A 347 7.22 1.10 -10.83
C CYS A 347 6.87 0.16 -11.99
N SER A 348 5.65 0.22 -12.49
CA SER A 348 5.22 -0.49 -13.70
C SER A 348 6.17 -0.21 -14.87
N GLY A 349 6.59 -1.25 -15.59
CA GLY A 349 7.54 -1.16 -16.69
C GLY A 349 9.01 -0.92 -16.28
N ARG A 350 9.30 -0.80 -14.97
CA ARG A 350 10.67 -0.71 -14.43
C ARG A 350 10.75 -1.39 -13.07
N SER A 351 11.26 -2.62 -13.04
CA SER A 351 11.58 -3.33 -11.79
C SER A 351 12.44 -2.45 -10.87
N ALA A 352 12.27 -2.61 -9.55
CA ALA A 352 13.23 -2.05 -8.61
C ALA A 352 14.62 -2.68 -8.85
N THR A 353 15.69 -1.93 -8.61
CA THR A 353 17.05 -2.43 -8.81
C THR A 353 17.35 -3.52 -7.77
N GLY A 354 17.68 -4.73 -8.24
CA GLY A 354 18.16 -5.87 -7.44
C GLY A 354 17.11 -6.95 -7.13
N ASP A 355 17.48 -8.22 -7.32
CA ASP A 355 16.67 -9.38 -6.94
C ASP A 355 16.36 -9.34 -5.43
N PHE A 356 15.07 -9.35 -5.09
CA PHE A 356 14.64 -9.37 -3.70
C PHE A 356 14.65 -10.81 -3.19
N PRO A 357 15.33 -11.13 -2.07
CA PRO A 357 15.19 -12.44 -1.49
C PRO A 357 13.72 -12.68 -1.13
N ALA A 358 13.10 -13.66 -1.79
CA ALA A 358 11.74 -14.11 -1.49
C ALA A 358 11.55 -14.45 0.01
N ALA A 359 12.65 -14.81 0.68
CA ALA A 359 12.70 -15.42 1.99
C ALA A 359 13.12 -14.46 3.12
N LEU A 360 12.44 -13.33 3.33
CA LEU A 360 12.45 -12.65 4.64
C LEU A 360 11.13 -11.92 4.94
N THR A 361 10.03 -12.49 4.48
CA THR A 361 8.70 -12.06 4.93
C THR A 361 8.40 -12.77 6.27
N PRO A 362 8.26 -12.07 7.41
CA PRO A 362 7.59 -12.69 8.55
C PRO A 362 6.17 -13.07 8.07
N GLY A 363 5.80 -14.35 8.16
CA GLY A 363 4.48 -14.85 7.72
C GLY A 363 4.49 -15.98 6.68
N GLN A 364 5.61 -16.32 6.04
CA GLN A 364 5.69 -17.52 5.18
C GLN A 364 5.83 -18.85 5.95
N ALA A 365 5.38 -18.88 7.21
CA ALA A 365 5.28 -20.14 7.95
C ALA A 365 3.92 -20.80 7.65
N ARG A 366 3.91 -21.62 6.60
CA ARG A 366 2.98 -22.73 6.31
C ARG A 366 1.48 -22.39 6.28
N ALA A 367 0.91 -22.46 5.07
CA ALA A 367 -0.47 -22.92 4.89
C ALA A 367 -0.65 -24.34 5.44
#